data_AF-A0A959FP88-F1
#
_entry.id   AF-A0A959FP88-F1
#
_cell.length_a   1.000
_cell.length_b   1.000
_cell.length_c   1.000
_cell.angle_alpha   90.00
_cell.angle_beta   90.00
_cell.angle_gamma   90.00
#
_symmetry.space_group_name_H-M   'P 1'
#
loop_
_entity.id
_entity.type
_entity.pdbx_description
1 polymer ?
#
loop_
_entity_poly.entity_id
_entity_poly.type
_entity_poly.pdbx_seq_one_letter_code
_entity_poly.pdbx_strand_id
1 'polypeptide(L)'
;PDLIQYGQVNRPVIGVELARPLRNIEGAVVLDVVEGSPAEAAGIQPVTSDRYGNVQLGDVIIAVNGESIASNSDLYLALEQYRAGDTVTVTVRRGKRQLEVPIELTSTAQ
;
A
#
# COMPACT_ATOMS: atom_id res chain seq x y z
N PRO A 1 2.10 29.47 0.92
CA PRO A 1 1.57 28.59 1.99
C PRO A 1 1.13 27.25 1.37
N ASP A 2 1.86 26.15 1.45
CA ASP A 2 2.96 25.75 2.33
C ASP A 2 3.99 24.96 1.52
N LEU A 3 5.24 25.09 1.94
CA LEU A 3 6.41 24.51 1.31
C LEU A 3 6.35 22.99 1.40
N ILE A 4 6.53 22.31 0.27
CA ILE A 4 6.81 20.88 0.16
C ILE A 4 8.25 20.67 0.66
N GLN A 5 8.45 20.82 1.97
CA GLN A 5 9.70 20.49 2.66
C GLN A 5 9.53 19.15 3.37
N TYR A 6 9.48 18.06 2.61
CA TYR A 6 9.76 16.76 3.19
C TYR A 6 11.27 16.55 3.17
N GLY A 7 11.95 17.20 4.11
CA GLY A 7 13.24 16.72 4.60
C GLY A 7 13.06 15.27 5.02
N GLN A 8 13.98 14.40 4.58
CA GLN A 8 13.93 12.94 4.67
C GLN A 8 13.15 12.44 5.89
N VAL A 9 11.90 12.05 5.66
CA VAL A 9 11.06 11.48 6.71
C VAL A 9 11.35 9.98 6.70
N ASN A 10 11.98 9.48 7.76
CA ASN A 10 12.10 8.05 8.03
C ASN A 10 10.70 7.48 8.32
N ARG A 11 9.86 7.35 7.30
CA ARG A 11 8.54 6.74 7.40
C ARG A 11 8.69 5.23 7.28
N PRO A 12 7.97 4.44 8.08
CA PRO A 12 7.83 3.03 7.78
C PRO A 12 7.14 2.89 6.43
N VAL A 13 7.66 2.00 5.60
CA VAL A 13 7.10 1.67 4.30
C VAL A 13 6.87 0.17 4.20
N ILE A 14 5.84 -0.16 3.42
CA ILE A 14 5.58 -1.53 2.99
C ILE A 14 6.30 -1.82 1.65
N GLY A 15 6.65 -0.76 0.88
CA GLY A 15 7.28 -0.85 -0.43
C GLY A 15 6.29 -1.08 -1.58
N VAL A 16 5.16 -0.38 -1.55
CA VAL A 16 4.19 -0.34 -2.65
C VAL A 16 4.14 1.04 -3.28
N GLU A 17 3.96 1.08 -4.59
CA GLU A 17 3.53 2.29 -5.28
C GLU A 17 2.00 2.31 -5.37
N LEU A 18 1.41 3.44 -5.02
CA LEU A 18 -0.05 3.58 -5.01
C LEU A 18 -0.51 4.32 -6.26
N ALA A 19 -1.62 3.85 -6.84
CA ALA A 19 -2.25 4.59 -7.92
C ALA A 19 -2.83 5.91 -7.40
N ARG A 20 -3.11 6.84 -8.32
CA ARG A 20 -3.85 8.06 -7.98
C ARG A 20 -5.25 7.68 -7.45
N PRO A 21 -5.80 8.43 -6.49
CA PRO A 21 -7.13 8.15 -5.94
C PRO A 21 -8.16 8.03 -7.06
N LEU A 22 -8.84 6.88 -7.13
CA LEU A 22 -9.87 6.62 -8.13
C LEU A 22 -11.23 6.91 -7.50
N ARG A 23 -12.04 7.77 -8.16
CA ARG A 23 -13.33 8.25 -7.62
C ARG A 23 -14.36 7.13 -7.33
N ASN A 24 -14.11 5.92 -7.80
CA ASN A 24 -15.01 4.76 -7.69
C ASN A 24 -14.36 3.56 -6.97
N ILE A 25 -13.18 3.73 -6.39
CA ILE A 25 -12.51 2.66 -5.62
C ILE A 25 -12.15 3.23 -4.25
N GLU A 26 -12.81 2.70 -3.23
CA GLU A 26 -12.43 2.93 -1.84
C GLU A 26 -11.21 2.10 -1.50
N GLY A 27 -10.21 2.75 -0.92
CA GLY A 27 -8.93 2.15 -0.54
C GLY A 27 -7.75 2.61 -1.39
N ALA A 28 -6.57 2.19 -0.97
CA ALA A 28 -5.32 2.49 -1.66
C ALA A 28 -5.03 1.37 -2.68
N VAL A 29 -5.12 1.71 -3.97
CA VAL A 29 -4.87 0.76 -5.06
C VAL A 29 -3.37 0.59 -5.26
N VAL A 30 -2.88 -0.65 -5.21
CA VAL A 30 -1.48 -0.97 -5.44
C VAL A 30 -1.20 -0.91 -6.94
N LEU A 31 -0.48 0.12 -7.38
CA LEU A 31 -0.07 0.29 -8.77
C LEU A 31 1.13 -0.59 -9.10
N ASP A 32 2.13 -0.56 -8.24
CA ASP A 32 3.35 -1.34 -8.39
C ASP A 32 3.86 -1.82 -7.02
N VAL A 33 4.71 -2.84 -7.02
CA VAL A 33 5.36 -3.36 -5.82
C VAL A 33 6.86 -3.31 -6.04
N VAL A 34 7.58 -2.69 -5.10
CA VAL A 34 9.03 -2.57 -5.19
C VAL A 34 9.67 -3.94 -4.97
N GLU A 35 10.58 -4.33 -5.87
CA GLU A 35 11.33 -5.59 -5.76
C GLU A 35 12.15 -5.64 -4.46
N GLY A 36 12.12 -6.77 -3.75
CA GLY A 36 12.76 -6.95 -2.46
C GLY A 36 12.06 -6.25 -1.29
N SER A 37 10.88 -5.67 -1.51
CA SER A 37 10.10 -5.04 -0.45
C SER A 37 9.33 -6.05 0.41
N PRO A 38 8.93 -5.65 1.64
CA PRO A 38 8.02 -6.46 2.44
C PRO A 38 6.68 -6.76 1.76
N ALA A 39 6.16 -5.83 0.95
CA ALA A 39 4.94 -6.05 0.19
C ALA A 39 5.08 -7.19 -0.83
N GLU A 40 6.20 -7.26 -1.53
CA GLU A 40 6.51 -8.36 -2.45
C GLU A 40 6.62 -9.69 -1.69
N ALA A 41 7.39 -9.70 -0.60
CA ALA A 41 7.57 -10.88 0.24
C ALA A 41 6.23 -11.39 0.82
N ALA A 42 5.30 -10.48 1.09
CA ALA A 42 3.96 -10.80 1.58
C ALA A 42 2.98 -11.24 0.48
N GLY A 43 3.38 -11.18 -0.80
CA GLY A 43 2.57 -11.63 -1.94
C GLY A 43 1.48 -10.64 -2.37
N ILE A 44 1.71 -9.35 -2.12
CA ILE A 44 0.87 -8.27 -2.65
C ILE A 44 0.97 -8.26 -4.17
N GLN A 45 -0.17 -8.15 -4.84
CA GLN A 45 -0.25 -8.14 -6.30
C GLN A 45 -0.51 -6.72 -6.79
N PRO A 46 0.40 -6.14 -7.60
CA PRO A 46 0.16 -4.85 -8.23
C PRO A 46 -0.89 -4.96 -9.34
N VAL A 47 -1.40 -3.80 -9.76
CA VAL A 47 -2.17 -3.69 -11.00
C VAL A 47 -1.28 -4.12 -12.17
N THR A 48 -1.75 -5.05 -12.98
CA THR A 48 -1.05 -5.51 -14.17
C THR A 48 -1.84 -5.15 -15.41
N SER A 49 -1.16 -5.04 -16.55
CA SER A 49 -1.81 -4.87 -17.84
C SER A 49 -1.37 -6.00 -18.77
N ASP A 50 -2.32 -6.58 -19.51
CA ASP A 50 -2.00 -7.61 -20.48
C ASP A 50 -1.42 -6.99 -21.78
N ARG A 51 -0.91 -7.85 -22.66
CA ARG A 51 -0.37 -7.46 -23.98
C ARG A 51 -1.40 -6.80 -24.91
N TYR A 52 -2.69 -6.84 -24.55
CA TYR A 52 -3.79 -6.25 -25.30
C TYR A 52 -4.27 -4.93 -24.67
N GLY A 53 -3.63 -4.47 -23.59
CA GLY A 53 -3.99 -3.24 -22.87
C GLY A 53 -5.13 -3.39 -21.88
N ASN A 54 -5.58 -4.62 -21.57
CA ASN A 54 -6.57 -4.84 -20.52
C ASN A 54 -5.89 -4.71 -19.16
N VAL A 55 -6.37 -3.79 -18.34
CA VAL A 55 -5.90 -3.58 -16.98
C VAL A 55 -6.58 -4.57 -16.05
N GLN A 56 -5.78 -5.38 -15.36
CA GLN A 56 -6.21 -6.26 -14.29
C GLN A 56 -5.91 -5.59 -12.95
N LEU A 57 -6.98 -5.28 -12.22
CA LEU A 57 -6.85 -4.75 -10.88
C LEU A 57 -6.22 -5.83 -9.98
N GLY A 58 -5.08 -5.50 -9.37
CA GLY A 58 -4.43 -6.35 -8.38
C GLY A 58 -5.10 -6.18 -7.02
N ASP A 59 -4.29 -5.84 -6.04
CA ASP A 59 -4.71 -5.62 -4.66
C ASP A 59 -5.11 -4.16 -4.39
N VAL A 60 -6.19 -4.01 -3.64
CA VAL A 60 -6.65 -2.73 -3.11
C VAL A 60 -6.60 -2.82 -1.60
N ILE A 61 -5.76 -2.02 -0.96
CA ILE A 61 -5.65 -1.97 0.49
C ILE A 61 -6.88 -1.23 1.03
N ILE A 62 -7.65 -1.91 1.87
CA ILE A 62 -8.91 -1.40 2.45
C ILE A 62 -8.88 -1.31 3.97
N ALA A 63 -7.92 -1.99 4.63
CA ALA A 63 -7.69 -1.82 6.05
C ALA A 63 -6.24 -2.13 6.45
N VAL A 64 -5.80 -1.60 7.58
CA VAL A 64 -4.52 -1.94 8.24
C VAL A 64 -4.79 -2.17 9.73
N ASN A 65 -4.51 -3.36 10.25
CA ASN A 65 -4.80 -3.78 11.62
C ASN A 65 -6.27 -3.51 12.04
N GLY A 66 -7.20 -3.64 11.09
CA GLY A 66 -8.63 -3.35 11.31
C GLY A 66 -9.03 -1.87 11.18
N GLU A 67 -8.07 -0.96 11.02
CA GLU A 67 -8.35 0.46 10.70
C GLU A 67 -8.72 0.59 9.23
N SER A 68 -9.90 1.14 8.94
CA SER A 68 -10.41 1.26 7.57
C SER A 68 -9.62 2.31 6.79
N ILE A 69 -9.11 1.91 5.62
CA ILE A 69 -8.37 2.76 4.70
C ILE A 69 -9.28 3.09 3.52
N ALA A 70 -9.68 4.36 3.40
CA ALA A 70 -10.48 4.83 2.28
C ALA A 70 -9.64 5.53 1.21
N SER A 71 -8.47 6.06 1.59
CA SER A 71 -7.58 6.83 0.73
C SER A 71 -6.11 6.52 0.95
N ASN A 72 -5.26 6.92 0.00
CA ASN A 72 -3.81 6.81 0.14
C ASN A 72 -3.31 7.55 1.39
N SER A 73 -3.90 8.72 1.71
CA SER A 73 -3.55 9.48 2.90
C SER A 73 -3.84 8.72 4.18
N ASP A 74 -4.97 8.02 4.25
CA ASP A 74 -5.32 7.20 5.41
C ASP A 74 -4.31 6.06 5.60
N LEU A 75 -3.87 5.44 4.50
CA LEU A 75 -2.83 4.41 4.56
C LEU A 75 -1.52 4.98 5.13
N TYR A 76 -1.09 6.14 4.66
CA TYR A 76 0.11 6.79 5.19
C TYR A 76 -0.03 7.12 6.68
N LEU A 77 -1.17 7.67 7.10
CA LEU A 77 -1.44 8.01 8.49
C LEU A 77 -1.51 6.77 9.39
N ALA A 78 -2.14 5.69 8.91
CA ALA A 78 -2.18 4.42 9.62
C ALA A 78 -0.76 3.86 9.82
N LEU A 79 0.06 3.89 8.77
CA LEU A 79 1.45 3.43 8.84
C LEU A 79 2.35 4.30 9.72
N GLU A 80 2.11 5.61 9.78
CA GLU A 80 2.84 6.54 10.66
C GLU A 80 2.70 6.21 12.15
N GLN A 81 1.68 5.43 12.54
CA GLN A 81 1.51 4.97 13.92
C GLN A 81 2.47 3.84 14.31
N TYR A 82 3.10 3.19 13.31
CA TYR A 82 3.98 2.05 13.49
C TYR A 82 5.45 2.40 13.21
N ARG A 83 6.35 1.44 13.46
CA ARG A 83 7.78 1.59 13.23
C ARG A 83 8.28 0.51 12.28
N ALA A 84 9.45 0.76 11.67
CA ALA A 84 10.16 -0.28 10.96
C ALA A 84 10.50 -1.44 11.90
N GLY A 85 10.27 -2.67 11.46
CA GLY A 85 10.33 -3.90 12.23
C GLY A 85 8.97 -4.34 12.81
N ASP A 86 7.95 -3.48 12.81
CA ASP A 86 6.61 -3.88 13.26
C ASP A 86 5.90 -4.68 12.19
N THR A 87 5.20 -5.74 12.59
CA THR A 87 4.31 -6.49 11.69
C THR A 87 2.90 -5.93 11.77
N VAL A 88 2.35 -5.48 10.64
CA VAL A 88 0.97 -5.01 10.52
C VAL A 88 0.17 -5.94 9.61
N THR A 89 -1.09 -6.17 9.94
CA THR A 89 -2.00 -6.97 9.13
C THR A 89 -2.71 -6.07 8.14
N VAL A 90 -2.36 -6.17 6.86
CA VAL A 90 -2.98 -5.38 5.79
C VAL A 90 -4.13 -6.17 5.19
N THR A 91 -5.34 -5.63 5.23
CA THR A 91 -6.48 -6.21 4.53
C THR A 91 -6.53 -5.67 3.11
N VAL A 92 -6.37 -6.56 2.14
CA VAL A 92 -6.47 -6.26 0.72
C VAL A 92 -7.72 -6.86 0.10
N ARG A 93 -8.30 -6.15 -0.85
CA ARG A 93 -9.37 -6.63 -1.70
C ARG A 93 -8.77 -7.05 -3.04
N ARG A 94 -8.82 -8.36 -3.32
CA ARG A 94 -8.42 -8.98 -4.59
C ARG A 94 -9.66 -9.45 -5.33
N GLY A 95 -10.09 -8.67 -6.31
CA GLY A 95 -11.37 -8.88 -6.99
C GLY A 95 -12.56 -8.78 -6.01
N LYS A 96 -13.23 -9.90 -5.76
CA LYS A 96 -14.39 -9.97 -4.82
C LYS A 96 -14.04 -10.49 -3.43
N ARG A 97 -12.78 -10.90 -3.21
CA ARG A 97 -12.33 -11.49 -1.95
C ARG A 97 -11.55 -10.46 -1.16
N GLN A 98 -11.67 -10.54 0.17
CA GLN A 98 -10.79 -9.85 1.09
C GLN A 98 -9.77 -10.86 1.62
N LEU A 99 -8.52 -10.45 1.71
CA LEU A 99 -7.39 -11.23 2.18
C LEU A 99 -6.67 -10.39 3.24
N GLU A 100 -6.31 -11.03 4.34
CA GLU A 100 -5.48 -10.42 5.37
C GLU A 100 -4.06 -10.90 5.17
N VAL A 101 -3.15 -9.94 4.99
CA VAL A 101 -1.76 -10.18 4.65
C VAL A 101 -0.89 -9.54 5.73
N PRO A 102 -0.20 -10.32 6.58
CA PRO A 102 0.75 -9.77 7.53
C PRO A 102 1.99 -9.26 6.79
N ILE A 103 2.38 -8.02 7.04
CA ILE A 103 3.55 -7.39 6.43
C ILE A 103 4.42 -6.76 7.50
N GLU A 104 5.70 -7.07 7.47
CA GLU A 104 6.70 -6.43 8.32
C GLU A 104 7.13 -5.10 7.70
N LEU A 105 6.93 -4.00 8.41
CA LEU A 105 7.30 -2.68 7.92
C LEU A 105 8.81 -2.53 7.88
N THR A 106 9.34 -1.92 6.83
CA THR A 106 10.75 -1.54 6.77
C THR A 106 10.90 -0.03 6.77
N SER A 107 12.09 0.48 7.06
CA SER A 107 12.36 1.91 6.95
C SER A 107 12.81 2.23 5.52
N THR A 108 12.37 3.35 4.95
CA THR A 108 12.90 3.89 3.69
C THR A 108 14.36 4.35 3.75
N ALA A 109 15.09 4.05 4.82
CA ALA A 109 16.51 4.35 4.92
C ALA A 109 17.32 3.45 3.96
N GLN A 110 17.49 3.91 2.71
CA GLN A 110 18.66 3.63 1.89
C GLN A 110 19.48 4.90 1.72
#